data_AF-A0A2A6C617-F1
#
_entry.id   AF-A0A2A6C617-F1
#
_cell.length_a   1.000
_cell.length_b   1.000
_cell.length_c   1.000
_cell.angle_alpha   90.00
_cell.angle_beta   90.00
_cell.angle_gamma   90.00
#
_symmetry.space_group_name_H-M   'P 1'
#
loop_
_entity.id
_entity.type
_entity.pdbx_description
1 polymer ?
#
loop_
_entity_poly.entity_id
_entity_poly.type
_entity_poly.pdbx_seq_one_letter_code
_entity_poly.pdbx_strand_id
1 'polypeptide(L)'
;MLSKLNVLVLSSLFVSNEAIRSRVVIECYGSNDMSREYKTSLSEKNGINPVYKDNVFNLSQNIAYAHFTLRDKHNAVLAQRIVSIDGIKPGYRHLSLLTPTGQPSPSSILLLITWHPSDGSQQHSPDDSCILKMLASPLCAILINKRPPIELVANYVNFRRPFSCFSYMHKLDCEIIG
;
A
#
# COMPACT_ATOMS: atom_id res chain seq x y z
N MET A 1 12.36 3.49 -22.13
CA MET A 1 11.16 4.36 -22.05
C MET A 1 11.13 4.95 -20.66
N LEU A 2 10.90 6.25 -20.52
CA LEU A 2 10.76 6.89 -19.21
C LEU A 2 9.28 6.82 -18.83
N SER A 3 8.96 5.91 -17.91
CA SER A 3 7.58 5.53 -17.58
C SER A 3 6.94 6.55 -16.61
N LYS A 4 5.69 6.95 -16.88
CA LYS A 4 4.83 7.66 -15.91
C LYS A 4 4.10 6.62 -15.08
N LEU A 5 3.90 6.88 -13.78
CA LEU A 5 3.17 5.96 -12.90
C LEU A 5 2.27 6.74 -11.95
N ASN A 6 0.99 6.37 -11.92
CA ASN A 6 0.05 6.84 -10.92
C ASN A 6 0.04 5.87 -9.75
N VAL A 7 0.12 6.40 -8.53
CA VAL A 7 0.17 5.62 -7.30
C VAL A 7 -0.88 6.15 -6.33
N LEU A 8 -1.79 5.29 -5.93
CA LEU A 8 -2.73 5.53 -4.84
C LEU A 8 -2.30 4.71 -3.63
N VAL A 9 -1.98 5.38 -2.53
CA VAL A 9 -1.63 4.75 -1.26
C VAL A 9 -2.91 4.52 -0.47
N LEU A 10 -3.26 3.27 -0.19
CA LEU A 10 -4.52 2.93 0.46
C LEU A 10 -4.36 2.78 1.98
N SER A 11 -3.45 1.90 2.39
CA SER A 11 -3.30 1.49 3.79
C SER A 11 -1.93 0.86 4.00
N SER A 12 -1.50 0.73 5.25
CA SER A 12 -0.41 -0.15 5.62
C SER A 12 -0.86 -1.15 6.67
N LEU A 13 -0.10 -2.22 6.89
CA LEU A 13 -0.42 -3.30 7.80
C LEU A 13 0.76 -3.60 8.71
N PHE A 14 0.46 -3.90 9.98
CA PHE A 14 1.42 -4.25 11.04
C PHE A 14 2.63 -3.30 11.07
N VAL A 15 2.33 -2.02 11.17
CA VAL A 15 3.35 -0.96 11.26
C VAL A 15 3.95 -0.92 12.65
N SER A 16 3.09 -0.98 13.67
CA SER A 16 3.45 -0.96 15.07
C SER A 16 2.35 -1.63 15.90
N ASN A 17 2.75 -2.23 17.01
CA ASN A 17 1.82 -2.76 18.01
C ASN A 17 1.17 -1.63 18.84
N GLU A 18 1.72 -0.43 18.78
CA GLU A 18 1.20 0.74 19.47
C GLU A 18 0.20 1.52 18.62
N ALA A 19 -0.76 2.17 19.28
CA ALA A 19 -1.67 3.08 18.63
C ALA A 19 -0.93 4.37 18.24
N ILE A 20 -0.39 4.40 17.02
CA ILE A 20 0.37 5.53 16.48
C ILE A 20 -0.33 6.14 15.26
N ARG A 21 -0.03 7.40 14.97
CA ARG A 21 -0.39 8.03 13.71
C ARG A 21 0.80 7.96 12.77
N SER A 22 0.57 7.65 11.50
CA SER A 22 1.61 7.47 10.50
C SER A 22 1.27 8.16 9.18
N ARG A 23 2.26 8.36 8.34
CA ARG A 23 2.12 8.85 6.96
C ARG A 23 3.14 8.16 6.06
N VAL A 24 2.81 8.04 4.79
CA VAL A 24 3.71 7.53 3.77
C VAL A 24 4.31 8.72 3.03
N VAL A 25 5.63 8.70 2.92
CA VAL A 25 6.42 9.63 2.13
C VAL A 25 6.99 8.88 0.95
N ILE A 26 6.85 9.41 -0.25
CA ILE A 26 7.38 8.84 -1.49
C ILE A 26 8.43 9.80 -2.02
N GLU A 27 9.70 9.43 -1.86
CA GLU A 27 10.85 10.16 -2.40
C GLU A 27 11.24 9.55 -3.75
N CYS A 28 11.33 10.37 -4.79
CA CYS A 28 11.59 9.91 -6.15
C CYS A 28 13.01 10.29 -6.59
N TYR A 29 13.77 9.30 -7.07
CA TYR A 29 15.14 9.45 -7.55
C TYR A 29 15.23 9.19 -9.05
N GLY A 30 15.94 10.06 -9.78
CA GLY A 30 15.90 10.09 -11.23
C GLY A 30 17.03 10.89 -11.89
N SER A 31 17.00 10.99 -13.22
CA SER A 31 18.07 11.61 -14.04
C SER A 31 18.12 13.15 -13.97
N ASN A 32 17.14 13.79 -13.33
CA ASN A 32 17.09 15.23 -13.17
C ASN A 32 17.31 15.53 -11.67
N ASP A 33 18.16 16.50 -11.32
CA ASP A 33 18.56 16.86 -9.94
C ASP A 33 17.41 17.26 -8.99
N MET A 34 16.17 17.23 -9.46
CA MET A 34 14.96 17.55 -8.71
C MET A 34 14.41 16.28 -8.06
N SER A 35 14.89 15.96 -6.86
CA SER A 35 14.19 15.02 -5.97
C SER A 35 12.77 15.54 -5.72
N ARG A 36 11.76 14.73 -6.03
CA ARG A 36 10.36 15.04 -5.73
C ARG A 36 9.89 14.20 -4.56
N GLU A 37 9.21 14.85 -3.64
CA GLU A 37 8.67 14.24 -2.44
C GLU A 37 7.14 14.36 -2.46
N TYR A 38 6.45 13.23 -2.29
CA TYR A 38 5.00 13.17 -2.12
C TYR A 38 4.70 12.68 -0.71
N LYS A 39 3.65 13.19 -0.08
CA LYS A 39 3.26 12.82 1.28
C LYS A 39 1.78 12.56 1.37
N THR A 40 1.40 11.48 2.03
CA THR A 40 0.03 11.29 2.49
C THR A 40 -0.27 12.20 3.66
N SER A 41 -1.56 12.45 3.89
CA SER A 41 -2.11 12.91 5.14
C SER A 41 -1.71 11.97 6.28
N LEU A 42 -1.72 12.51 7.49
CA LEU A 42 -1.45 11.74 8.68
C LEU A 42 -2.67 10.87 9.00
N SER A 43 -2.45 9.57 9.19
CA SER A 43 -3.50 8.62 9.50
C SER A 43 -4.15 8.91 10.86
N GLU A 44 -5.30 8.27 11.08
CA GLU A 44 -5.85 8.10 12.42
C GLU A 44 -4.89 7.29 13.32
N LYS A 45 -5.13 7.30 14.63
CA LYS A 45 -4.27 6.66 15.62
C LYS A 45 -4.45 5.13 15.59
N ASN A 46 -3.80 4.48 14.63
CA ASN A 46 -3.90 3.06 14.35
C ASN A 46 -2.55 2.54 13.81
N GLY A 47 -1.84 1.73 14.60
CA GLY A 47 -0.57 1.11 14.19
C GLY A 47 -0.72 -0.23 13.46
N ILE A 48 -1.91 -0.84 13.48
CA ILE A 48 -2.15 -2.16 12.91
C ILE A 48 -2.54 -2.05 11.44
N ASN A 49 -3.47 -1.14 11.13
CA ASN A 49 -3.98 -0.96 9.77
C ASN A 49 -4.39 0.50 9.47
N PRO A 50 -3.47 1.46 9.52
CA PRO A 50 -3.79 2.84 9.16
C PRO A 50 -4.27 2.92 7.71
N VAL A 51 -5.31 3.72 7.48
CA VAL A 51 -5.87 4.02 6.15
C VAL A 51 -5.48 5.45 5.78
N TYR A 52 -5.02 5.64 4.56
CA TYR A 52 -4.65 6.93 3.99
C TYR A 52 -5.73 7.34 2.98
N LYS A 53 -6.33 8.51 3.18
CA LYS A 53 -7.47 9.00 2.38
C LYS A 53 -7.03 10.08 1.40
N ASP A 54 -5.88 9.87 0.78
CA ASP A 54 -5.21 10.85 -0.06
C ASP A 54 -5.52 10.69 -1.55
N ASN A 55 -5.25 11.75 -2.30
CA ASN A 55 -5.35 11.75 -3.74
C ASN A 55 -4.23 10.93 -4.39
N VAL A 56 -4.40 10.63 -5.67
CA VAL A 56 -3.42 9.92 -6.51
C VAL A 56 -2.12 10.72 -6.65
N PHE A 57 -0.99 10.07 -6.39
CA PHE A 57 0.34 10.63 -6.64
C PHE A 57 0.79 10.32 -8.06
N ASN A 58 1.03 11.37 -8.86
CA ASN A 58 1.49 11.26 -10.23
C ASN A 58 3.02 11.30 -10.25
N LEU A 59 3.66 10.14 -10.38
CA LEU A 59 5.10 10.01 -10.52
C LEU A 59 5.47 10.28 -11.98
N SER A 60 6.21 11.37 -12.20
CA SER A 60 6.52 11.87 -13.54
C SER A 60 7.58 11.05 -14.26
N GLN A 61 7.75 11.35 -15.56
CA GLN A 61 8.86 10.86 -16.36
C GLN A 61 10.21 11.25 -15.72
N ASN A 62 11.23 10.45 -15.98
CA ASN A 62 12.61 10.56 -15.50
C ASN A 62 12.89 10.07 -14.07
N ILE A 63 11.93 9.41 -13.43
CA ILE A 63 12.15 8.73 -12.15
C ILE A 63 12.57 7.28 -12.42
N ALA A 64 13.69 6.87 -11.84
CA ALA A 64 14.18 5.50 -11.90
C ALA A 64 13.70 4.68 -10.69
N TYR A 65 13.70 5.30 -9.50
CA TYR A 65 13.35 4.64 -8.23
C TYR A 65 12.40 5.50 -7.39
N ALA A 66 11.46 4.83 -6.73
CA ALA A 66 10.64 5.41 -5.67
C ALA A 66 11.02 4.78 -4.33
N HIS A 67 11.24 5.62 -3.34
CA HIS A 67 11.50 5.26 -1.96
C HIS A 67 10.27 5.56 -1.11
N PHE A 68 9.56 4.50 -0.75
CA PHE A 68 8.41 4.55 0.13
C PHE A 68 8.89 4.49 1.57
N THR A 69 8.73 5.58 2.31
CA THR A 69 9.06 5.65 3.73
C THR A 69 7.80 5.84 4.55
N LEU A 70 7.54 4.91 5.46
CA LEU A 70 6.49 5.03 6.45
C LEU A 70 7.04 5.75 7.67
N ARG A 71 6.53 6.95 7.95
CA ARG A 71 6.96 7.80 9.05
C ARG A 71 5.85 7.97 10.07
N ASP A 72 6.20 8.12 11.34
CA ASP A 72 5.25 8.49 12.38
C ASP A 72 4.92 10.00 12.34
N LYS A 73 4.11 10.46 13.31
CA LYS A 73 3.78 11.90 13.47
C LYS A 73 5.01 12.78 13.79
N HIS A 74 6.09 12.21 14.29
CA HIS A 74 7.35 12.89 14.64
C HIS A 74 8.41 12.78 13.54
N ASN A 75 8.07 12.25 12.36
CA ASN A 75 8.99 11.94 11.26
C ASN A 75 9.99 10.81 11.52
N ALA A 76 9.85 10.05 12.60
CA ALA A 76 10.65 8.85 12.79
C ALA A 76 10.29 7.81 11.72
N VAL A 77 11.30 7.21 11.10
CA VAL A 77 11.11 6.16 10.11
C VAL A 77 10.71 4.88 10.83
N LEU A 78 9.56 4.34 10.47
CA LEU A 78 9.03 3.08 11.00
C LEU A 78 9.42 1.93 10.10
N ALA A 79 9.28 2.12 8.79
CA ALA A 79 9.61 1.13 7.78
C ALA A 79 9.85 1.82 6.42
N GLN A 80 10.57 1.17 5.52
CA GLN A 80 10.91 1.76 4.22
C GLN A 80 11.05 0.71 3.11
N ARG A 81 10.89 1.12 1.85
CA ARG A 81 11.14 0.26 0.69
C ARG A 81 11.51 1.08 -0.53
N ILE A 82 12.61 0.72 -1.19
CA ILE A 82 12.99 1.26 -2.49
C ILE A 82 12.52 0.29 -3.57
N VAL A 83 11.88 0.81 -4.62
CA VAL A 83 11.38 0.05 -5.77
C VAL A 83 11.71 0.79 -7.05
N SER A 84 12.12 0.08 -8.10
CA SER A 84 12.25 0.69 -9.43
C SER A 84 10.88 0.95 -10.02
N ILE A 85 10.70 2.10 -10.69
CA ILE A 85 9.42 2.45 -11.32
C ILE A 85 9.06 1.42 -12.40
N ASP A 86 10.04 1.00 -13.20
CA ASP A 86 9.86 0.00 -14.25
C ASP A 86 9.53 -1.41 -13.70
N GLY A 87 9.81 -1.68 -12.42
CA GLY A 87 9.51 -2.95 -11.76
C GLY A 87 8.09 -3.02 -11.17
N ILE A 88 7.38 -1.89 -11.08
CA ILE A 88 6.04 -1.84 -10.50
C ILE A 88 5.01 -2.15 -11.59
N LYS A 89 4.33 -3.30 -11.44
CA LYS A 89 3.22 -3.67 -12.33
C LYS A 89 1.94 -2.93 -11.93
N PRO A 90 1.09 -2.52 -12.90
CA PRO A 90 -0.20 -1.90 -12.62
C PRO A 90 -1.16 -2.87 -11.89
N GLY A 91 -2.19 -2.31 -11.28
CA GLY A 91 -3.17 -2.97 -10.42
C GLY A 91 -2.91 -2.76 -8.93
N TYR A 92 -3.61 -3.56 -8.12
CA TYR A 92 -3.44 -3.61 -6.66
C TYR A 92 -2.16 -4.35 -6.28
N ARG A 93 -1.34 -3.75 -5.41
CA ARG A 93 0.00 -4.22 -5.06
C ARG A 93 0.20 -4.19 -3.56
N HIS A 94 0.84 -5.23 -3.05
CA HIS A 94 1.43 -5.23 -1.71
C HIS A 94 2.93 -4.96 -1.87
N LEU A 95 3.45 -4.00 -1.13
CA LEU A 95 4.88 -3.77 -0.99
C LEU A 95 5.29 -4.15 0.43
N SER A 96 6.05 -5.23 0.56
CA SER A 96 6.72 -5.58 1.81
C SER A 96 7.74 -4.50 2.15
N LEU A 97 7.63 -3.96 3.35
CA LEU A 97 8.55 -2.94 3.84
C LEU A 97 9.75 -3.59 4.55
N LEU A 98 10.84 -2.86 4.61
CA LEU A 98 12.03 -3.17 5.39
C LEU A 98 12.03 -2.32 6.65
N THR A 99 12.82 -2.72 7.65
CA THR A 99 13.07 -1.90 8.83
C THR A 99 13.80 -0.59 8.44
N PRO A 100 13.88 0.39 9.36
CA PRO A 100 14.65 1.63 9.12
C PRO A 100 16.15 1.37 8.85
N THR A 101 16.68 0.22 9.27
CA THR A 101 18.05 -0.24 9.01
C THR A 101 18.18 -1.09 7.74
N GLY A 102 17.09 -1.26 6.97
CA GLY A 102 17.08 -2.00 5.71
C GLY A 102 16.97 -3.52 5.86
N GLN A 103 16.72 -4.02 7.07
CA GLN A 103 16.51 -5.46 7.31
C GLN A 103 15.10 -5.88 6.87
N PRO A 104 14.88 -7.12 6.43
CA PRO A 104 13.53 -7.62 6.13
C PRO A 104 12.59 -7.46 7.33
N SER A 105 11.45 -6.77 7.17
CA SER A 105 10.36 -6.78 8.15
C SER A 105 9.39 -7.89 7.74
N PRO A 106 9.14 -8.90 8.60
CA PRO A 106 8.25 -10.01 8.27
C PRO A 106 6.76 -9.60 8.18
N SER A 107 6.39 -8.47 8.79
CA SER A 107 4.99 -8.12 9.03
C SER A 107 4.55 -6.81 8.36
N SER A 108 5.45 -5.86 8.13
CA SER A 108 5.05 -4.53 7.64
C SER A 108 4.81 -4.51 6.13
N ILE A 109 3.59 -4.17 5.72
CA ILE A 109 3.18 -4.11 4.30
C ILE A 109 2.54 -2.77 3.99
N LEU A 110 2.83 -2.24 2.81
CA LEU A 110 2.12 -1.12 2.21
C LEU A 110 1.18 -1.61 1.09
N LEU A 111 -0.07 -1.16 1.11
CA LEU A 111 -1.08 -1.49 0.12
C LEU A 111 -1.30 -0.32 -0.82
N LEU A 112 -1.13 -0.59 -2.12
CA LEU A 112 -1.16 0.43 -3.17
C LEU A 112 -2.04 -0.01 -4.32
N ILE A 113 -2.58 0.95 -5.06
CA ILE A 113 -3.02 0.73 -6.44
C ILE A 113 -2.14 1.54 -7.36
N THR A 114 -1.71 0.94 -8.45
CA THR A 114 -0.82 1.58 -9.42
C THR A 114 -1.36 1.41 -10.83
N TRP A 115 -1.19 2.42 -11.68
CA TRP A 115 -1.55 2.30 -13.11
C TRP A 115 -0.72 3.27 -13.92
N HIS A 116 -0.55 2.97 -15.21
CA HIS A 116 0.07 3.94 -16.10
C HIS A 116 -1.02 4.91 -16.57
N PRO A 117 -0.78 6.23 -16.54
CA PRO A 117 -1.67 7.16 -17.20
C PRO A 117 -1.67 6.81 -18.69
N SER A 118 -2.82 6.45 -19.22
CA SER A 118 -3.00 6.05 -20.61
C SER A 118 -2.76 7.22 -21.56
N ASP A 119 -1.91 7.04 -22.57
CA ASP A 119 -1.76 7.99 -23.70
C ASP A 119 -2.95 7.93 -24.70
N GLY A 120 -4.06 7.25 -24.35
CA GLY A 120 -5.27 7.16 -25.20
C GLY A 120 -6.00 5.81 -25.20
N SER A 121 -5.46 4.76 -24.58
CA SER A 121 -6.10 3.45 -24.44
C SER A 121 -6.57 3.23 -23.00
N GLN A 122 -7.86 2.99 -22.79
CA GLN A 122 -8.49 2.94 -21.47
C GLN A 122 -7.77 2.01 -20.47
N GLN A 123 -6.91 2.57 -19.63
CA GLN A 123 -6.48 1.95 -18.37
C GLN A 123 -7.30 2.62 -17.28
N HIS A 124 -8.33 1.91 -16.82
CA HIS A 124 -9.28 2.41 -15.82
C HIS A 124 -8.53 2.75 -14.53
N SER A 125 -8.69 4.00 -14.06
CA SER A 125 -8.50 4.31 -12.65
C SER A 125 -9.35 3.34 -11.83
N PRO A 126 -8.89 2.87 -10.66
CA PRO A 126 -9.69 1.97 -9.84
C PRO A 126 -11.04 2.62 -9.49
N ASP A 127 -12.13 1.92 -9.77
CA ASP A 127 -13.48 2.40 -9.45
C ASP A 127 -13.64 2.57 -7.93
N ASP A 128 -14.39 3.58 -7.49
CA ASP A 128 -14.59 3.91 -6.07
C ASP A 128 -15.12 2.72 -5.25
N SER A 129 -15.97 1.88 -5.85
CA SER A 129 -16.47 0.64 -5.22
C SER A 129 -15.35 -0.35 -4.92
N CYS A 130 -14.37 -0.48 -5.82
CA CYS A 130 -13.22 -1.37 -5.65
C CYS A 130 -12.31 -0.85 -4.51
N ILE A 131 -12.08 0.47 -4.47
CA ILE A 131 -11.34 1.13 -3.39
C ILE A 131 -12.04 0.90 -2.05
N LEU A 132 -13.35 1.14 -1.97
CA LEU A 132 -14.13 0.96 -0.73
C LEU A 132 -14.12 -0.49 -0.24
N LYS A 133 -14.24 -1.48 -1.13
CA LYS A 133 -14.12 -2.90 -0.78
C LYS A 133 -12.74 -3.24 -0.20
N MET A 134 -11.67 -2.67 -0.75
CA MET A 134 -10.29 -2.86 -0.26
C MET A 134 -10.03 -2.15 1.08
N LEU A 135 -10.61 -0.96 1.28
CA LEU A 135 -10.50 -0.21 2.53
C LEU A 135 -11.33 -0.79 3.67
N ALA A 136 -12.46 -1.44 3.36
CA ALA A 136 -13.36 -2.04 4.36
C ALA A 136 -12.68 -3.15 5.18
N SER A 137 -11.75 -3.90 4.56
CA SER A 137 -10.82 -4.76 5.27
C SER A 137 -9.56 -4.96 4.44
N PRO A 138 -8.50 -4.16 4.68
CA PRO A 138 -7.24 -4.31 3.98
C PRO A 138 -6.61 -5.68 4.24
N LEU A 139 -6.92 -6.28 5.40
CA LEU A 139 -6.54 -7.65 5.76
C LEU A 139 -7.30 -8.70 4.93
N CYS A 140 -8.60 -8.50 4.65
CA CYS A 140 -9.34 -9.39 3.74
C CYS A 140 -8.82 -9.27 2.30
N ALA A 141 -8.42 -8.07 1.85
CA ALA A 141 -7.85 -7.89 0.52
C ALA A 141 -6.56 -8.71 0.30
N ILE A 142 -5.74 -8.87 1.35
CA ILE A 142 -4.59 -9.79 1.34
C ILE A 142 -5.03 -11.25 1.25
N LEU A 143 -6.05 -11.65 2.02
CA LEU A 143 -6.53 -13.03 2.06
C LEU A 143 -7.16 -13.47 0.73
N ILE A 144 -7.81 -12.55 0.00
CA ILE A 144 -8.50 -12.82 -1.27
C ILE A 144 -7.51 -12.97 -2.46
N ASN A 145 -6.42 -12.21 -2.51
CA ASN A 145 -5.50 -12.18 -3.66
C ASN A 145 -4.34 -13.23 -3.65
N LYS A 146 -4.44 -14.26 -2.79
CA LYS A 146 -3.59 -15.48 -2.63
C LYS A 146 -2.31 -15.39 -1.76
N ARG A 147 -2.13 -16.48 -0.99
CA ARG A 147 -1.03 -16.90 -0.08
C ARG A 147 -0.35 -15.76 0.68
N PRO A 148 -0.96 -15.27 1.78
CA PRO A 148 -0.21 -14.47 2.75
C PRO A 148 1.05 -15.24 3.19
N PRO A 149 2.22 -14.59 3.33
CA PRO A 149 3.36 -15.22 3.98
C PRO A 149 2.92 -15.82 5.33
N ILE A 150 3.36 -17.05 5.61
CA ILE A 150 2.89 -17.87 6.75
C ILE A 150 2.97 -17.10 8.08
N GLU A 151 3.97 -16.22 8.21
CA GLU A 151 4.19 -15.37 9.38
C GLU A 151 3.08 -14.31 9.60
N LEU A 152 2.48 -13.78 8.53
CA LEU A 152 1.34 -12.85 8.63
C LEU A 152 0.10 -13.57 9.18
N VAL A 153 -0.13 -14.82 8.77
CA VAL A 153 -1.25 -15.62 9.29
C VAL A 153 -1.03 -15.93 10.77
N ALA A 154 0.18 -16.30 11.17
CA ALA A 154 0.51 -16.59 12.57
C ALA A 154 0.33 -15.36 13.48
N ASN A 155 0.79 -14.19 13.04
CA ASN A 155 0.61 -12.94 13.78
C ASN A 155 -0.86 -12.49 13.83
N TYR A 156 -1.63 -12.76 12.78
CA TYR A 156 -3.07 -12.45 12.72
C TYR A 156 -3.91 -13.41 13.60
N VAL A 157 -3.62 -14.70 13.62
CA VAL A 157 -4.34 -15.71 14.43
C VAL A 157 -4.21 -15.45 15.93
N ASN A 158 -3.09 -14.89 16.38
CA ASN A 158 -2.87 -14.50 17.77
C ASN A 158 -3.63 -13.23 18.18
N PHE A 159 -4.10 -12.41 17.22
CA PHE A 159 -4.79 -11.14 17.45
C PHE A 159 -6.32 -11.29 17.28
N ARG A 160 -6.95 -12.22 18.03
CA ARG A 160 -8.40 -12.45 17.95
C ARG A 160 -9.25 -11.28 18.48
N ARG A 161 -10.16 -10.77 17.64
CA ARG A 161 -11.55 -10.35 18.00
C ARG A 161 -12.54 -10.88 16.94
N PRO A 162 -13.81 -11.14 17.30
CA PRO A 162 -14.60 -12.23 16.73
C PRO A 162 -15.33 -11.90 15.41
N PHE A 163 -15.41 -12.92 14.55
CA PHE A 163 -16.51 -13.31 13.67
C PHE A 163 -17.46 -12.21 13.15
N SER A 164 -17.08 -11.54 12.05
CA SER A 164 -18.06 -10.93 11.13
C SER A 164 -17.61 -10.90 9.67
N CYS A 165 -16.28 -10.95 9.40
CA CYS A 165 -15.74 -10.97 8.05
C CYS A 165 -16.05 -12.24 7.25
N PHE A 166 -16.34 -13.38 7.91
CA PHE A 166 -16.52 -14.66 7.21
C PHE A 166 -17.78 -14.69 6.32
N SER A 167 -18.88 -14.05 6.75
CA SER A 167 -20.09 -13.93 5.91
C SER A 167 -19.92 -13.00 4.71
N TYR A 168 -18.99 -12.04 4.77
CA TYR A 168 -18.69 -11.16 3.64
C TYR A 168 -17.86 -11.88 2.56
N MET A 169 -16.98 -12.80 2.96
CA MET A 169 -16.16 -13.58 2.03
C MET A 169 -16.99 -14.51 1.15
N HIS A 170 -17.99 -15.20 1.73
CA HIS A 170 -18.85 -16.11 0.99
C HIS A 170 -19.72 -15.40 -0.07
N LYS A 171 -19.94 -14.09 0.08
CA LYS A 171 -20.73 -13.27 -0.85
C LYS A 171 -19.88 -12.72 -2.01
N LEU A 172 -18.59 -12.45 -1.76
CA LEU A 172 -17.66 -11.95 -2.78
C LEU A 172 -17.18 -13.07 -3.72
N ASP A 173 -17.05 -14.31 -3.24
CA ASP A 173 -16.70 -15.45 -4.10
C ASP A 173 -17.81 -15.77 -5.13
N CYS A 174 -19.07 -15.43 -4.84
CA CYS A 174 -20.19 -15.60 -5.78
C CYS A 174 -20.31 -14.49 -6.84
N GLU A 175 -19.77 -13.29 -6.60
CA GLU A 175 -19.85 -12.18 -7.56
C GLU A 175 -18.66 -12.13 -8.55
N ILE A 176 -17.57 -12.87 -8.29
CA ILE A 176 -16.37 -12.87 -9.14
C ILE A 176 -16.34 -14.07 -10.12
N ILE A 177 -17.31 -15.00 -10.02
CA ILE A 177 -17.49 -16.14 -10.95
C ILE A 177 -18.89 -16.11 -11.59
N GLY A 178 -19.46 -14.93 -11.81
CA GLY A 178 -20.72 -14.72 -12.54
C GLY A 178 -20.55 -13.72 -13.67
#